data_AF-A0A4R3S383-F1
#
_entry.id   AF-A0A4R3S383-F1
#
_cell.length_a   1.000
_cell.length_b   1.000
_cell.length_c   1.000
_cell.angle_alpha   90.00
_cell.angle_beta   90.00
_cell.angle_gamma   90.00
#
_symmetry.space_group_name_H-M   'P 1'
#
loop_
_entity.id
_entity.type
_entity.pdbx_description
1 polymer ?
#
loop_
_entity_poly.entity_id
_entity_poly.type
_entity_poly.pdbx_seq_one_letter_code
_entity_poly.pdbx_strand_id
1 'polypeptide(L)'
;MPVSQYVRSLRERIGSSYLLLPGVTAVIRDDDRFLLARQRDSGRWSLIGGGIEPGEDPPAALLREVREELGVGSDVIRIIGAYGGTTLDNVSPTATKLGT
;
A
#
# COMPACT_ATOMS: atom_id res chain seq x y z
N MET A 1 0.19 -8.66 6.17
CA MET A 1 1.62 -8.70 5.79
C MET A 1 2.45 -8.04 6.88
N PRO A 2 3.68 -8.49 7.14
CA PRO A 2 4.55 -7.85 8.12
C PRO A 2 4.88 -6.42 7.66
N VAL A 3 4.99 -5.50 8.63
CA VAL A 3 5.38 -4.11 8.35
C VAL A 3 6.82 -4.08 7.81
N SER A 4 7.04 -3.32 6.73
CA SER A 4 8.35 -3.06 6.13
C SER A 4 9.40 -2.72 7.19
N GLN A 5 10.58 -3.36 7.11
CA GLN A 5 11.71 -3.05 8.00
C GLN A 5 12.22 -1.62 7.80
N TYR A 6 12.14 -1.11 6.57
CA TYR A 6 12.48 0.27 6.27
C TYR A 6 11.56 1.24 7.01
N VAL A 7 10.24 1.06 6.88
CA VAL A 7 9.24 1.89 7.58
C VAL A 7 9.41 1.79 9.10
N ARG A 8 9.68 0.58 9.62
CA ARG A 8 9.97 0.38 11.04
C ARG A 8 11.20 1.18 11.48
N SER A 9 12.31 1.10 10.75
CA SER A 9 13.53 1.84 11.08
C SER A 9 13.34 3.36 11.08
N LEU A 10 12.47 3.87 10.21
CA LEU A 10 12.10 5.27 10.19
C LEU A 10 11.28 5.64 11.43
N ARG A 11 10.28 4.83 11.78
CA ARG A 11 9.44 5.05 12.97
C ARG A 11 10.24 5.06 14.27
N GLU A 12 11.27 4.22 14.38
CA GLU A 12 12.19 4.23 15.52
C GLU A 12 12.97 5.54 15.65
N ARG A 13 13.19 6.28 14.54
CA ARG A 13 13.97 7.53 14.52
C ARG A 13 13.10 8.79 14.60
N ILE A 14 11.93 8.79 13.96
CA ILE A 14 11.09 10.00 13.83
C ILE A 14 9.79 9.93 14.65
N GLY A 15 9.53 8.81 15.33
CA GLY A 15 8.32 8.60 16.11
C GLY A 15 7.04 8.67 15.27
N SER A 16 6.04 9.40 15.79
CA SER A 16 4.74 9.62 15.15
C SER A 16 4.73 10.77 14.14
N SER A 17 5.88 11.40 13.87
CA SER A 17 5.98 12.47 12.87
C SER A 17 5.44 12.00 11.52
N TYR A 18 4.95 12.96 10.72
CA TYR A 18 4.43 12.67 9.39
C TYR A 18 5.49 11.95 8.54
N LEU A 19 5.05 10.92 7.81
CA LEU A 19 5.93 10.15 6.93
C LEU A 19 5.24 9.97 5.59
N LEU A 20 5.86 10.51 4.54
CA LEU A 20 5.48 10.24 3.16
C LEU A 20 5.93 8.84 2.80
N LEU A 21 4.97 7.97 2.47
CA LEU A 21 5.24 6.61 2.05
C LEU A 21 4.76 6.42 0.61
N PRO A 22 5.65 6.10 -0.34
CA PRO A 22 5.23 5.69 -1.66
C PRO A 22 4.52 4.34 -1.58
N GLY A 23 3.42 4.23 -2.31
CA GLY A 23 2.63 3.01 -2.38
C GLY A 23 2.14 2.75 -3.79
N VAL A 24 1.78 1.51 -4.05
CA VAL A 24 1.24 1.05 -5.33
C VAL A 24 -0.07 0.32 -5.08
N THR A 25 -0.93 0.33 -6.08
CA THR A 25 -2.24 -0.31 -6.00
C THR A 25 -2.63 -0.87 -7.37
N ALA A 26 -3.03 -2.13 -7.39
CA ALA A 26 -3.41 -2.84 -8.60
C ALA A 26 -4.90 -2.62 -8.87
N VAL A 27 -5.22 -2.25 -10.11
CA VAL A 27 -6.58 -2.32 -10.64
C VAL A 27 -6.64 -3.52 -11.57
N ILE A 28 -7.18 -4.63 -11.06
CA ILE A 28 -7.36 -5.87 -11.82
C ILE A 28 -8.83 -5.93 -12.25
N ARG A 29 -9.04 -6.00 -13.56
CA ARG A 29 -10.36 -5.92 -14.19
C ARG A 29 -10.60 -7.16 -15.06
N ASP A 30 -11.82 -7.68 -15.00
CA ASP A 30 -12.36 -8.72 -15.88
C ASP A 30 -13.74 -8.26 -16.37
N ASP A 31 -13.84 -7.86 -17.64
CA ASP A 31 -14.99 -7.13 -18.20
C ASP A 31 -15.47 -6.00 -17.28
N ASP A 32 -16.68 -6.04 -16.73
CA ASP A 32 -17.20 -4.99 -15.85
C ASP A 32 -16.97 -5.25 -14.36
N ARG A 33 -16.10 -6.20 -14.03
CA ARG A 33 -15.79 -6.61 -12.65
C ARG A 33 -14.39 -6.17 -12.26
N PHE A 34 -14.24 -5.82 -10.99
CA PHE A 34 -12.95 -5.47 -10.39
C PHE A 34 -12.66 -6.40 -9.22
N LEU A 35 -11.41 -6.83 -9.12
CA LEU A 35 -10.94 -7.63 -7.99
C LEU A 35 -10.63 -6.73 -6.79
N LEU A 36 -11.18 -7.10 -5.64
CA LEU A 36 -10.92 -6.44 -4.35
C LEU A 36 -10.53 -7.50 -3.32
N ALA A 37 -9.66 -7.14 -2.38
CA ALA A 37 -9.40 -7.92 -1.17
C ALA A 37 -10.33 -7.46 -0.04
N ARG A 38 -10.79 -8.42 0.77
CA ARG A 38 -11.49 -8.14 2.02
C ARG A 38 -10.56 -8.42 3.19
N GLN A 39 -10.19 -7.38 3.92
CA GLN A 39 -9.33 -7.50 5.09
C GLN A 39 -10.03 -8.34 6.17
N ARG A 40 -9.33 -9.35 6.69
CA ARG A 40 -9.88 -10.29 7.69
C ARG A 40 -10.33 -9.57 8.97
N ASP A 41 -9.52 -8.63 9.45
CA ASP A 41 -9.72 -8.03 10.78
C ASP A 41 -10.72 -6.88 10.75
N SER A 42 -10.65 -6.02 9.73
CA SER A 42 -11.52 -4.84 9.61
C SER A 42 -12.78 -5.11 8.79
N GLY A 43 -12.82 -6.19 8.02
CA GLY A 43 -13.89 -6.49 7.07
C GLY A 43 -13.97 -5.52 5.88
N ARG A 44 -13.07 -4.53 5.79
CA ARG A 44 -13.05 -3.52 4.74
C ARG A 44 -12.58 -4.11 3.42
N TRP A 45 -13.15 -3.60 2.35
CA TRP A 45 -12.69 -3.87 0.99
C TRP A 45 -11.59 -2.87 0.60
N SER A 46 -10.55 -3.38 -0.04
CA SER A 46 -9.45 -2.60 -0.60
C SER A 46 -9.02 -3.21 -1.93
N LEU A 47 -8.35 -2.40 -2.74
CA LEU A 47 -7.56 -2.91 -3.85
C LEU A 47 -6.32 -3.64 -3.31
N ILE A 48 -5.71 -4.44 -4.17
CA ILE A 48 -4.46 -5.16 -3.89
C ILE A 48 -3.31 -4.18 -3.98
N GLY A 49 -2.38 -4.21 -3.02
CA GLY A 49 -1.21 -3.35 -3.06
C GLY A 49 -0.63 -3.04 -1.69
N GLY A 50 0.44 -2.26 -1.71
CA GLY A 50 1.20 -1.97 -0.50
C GLY A 50 2.28 -0.93 -0.73
N GLY A 51 3.22 -0.87 0.21
CA GLY A 51 4.33 0.07 0.18
C GLY A 51 5.39 -0.34 -0.84
N ILE A 52 6.04 0.65 -1.44
CA ILE A 52 7.24 0.41 -2.26
C ILE A 52 8.45 0.27 -1.31
N GLU A 53 9.22 -0.81 -1.45
CA GLU A 53 10.47 -0.98 -0.69
C GLU A 53 11.62 -0.18 -1.32
N PRO A 54 12.63 0.23 -0.52
CA PRO A 54 13.79 0.93 -1.06
C PRO A 54 14.48 0.15 -2.18
N GLY A 55 14.65 0.81 -3.32
CA GLY A 55 15.28 0.22 -4.51
C GLY A 55 14.31 -0.52 -5.44
N GLU A 56 13.02 -0.63 -5.10
CA GLU A 56 12.01 -1.14 -6.03
C GLU A 56 11.48 -0.03 -6.93
N ASP A 57 11.37 -0.34 -8.23
CA ASP A 57 10.56 0.45 -9.13
C ASP A 57 9.05 0.14 -8.90
N PRO A 58 8.14 1.10 -9.12
CA PRO A 58 6.70 0.89 -8.84
C PRO A 58 6.08 -0.36 -9.49
N PRO A 59 6.40 -0.73 -10.76
CA PRO A 59 5.90 -1.98 -11.34
C PRO A 59 6.40 -3.22 -10.59
N ALA A 60 7.67 -3.24 -10.16
CA ALA A 60 8.23 -4.38 -9.43
C ALA A 60 7.56 -4.55 -8.06
N ALA A 61 7.37 -3.45 -7.32
CA ALA A 61 6.64 -3.45 -6.06
C ALA A 61 5.19 -3.94 -6.27
N LEU A 62 4.50 -3.49 -7.32
CA LEU A 62 3.13 -3.89 -7.61
C LEU A 62 3.01 -5.40 -7.87
N LEU A 63 3.93 -5.96 -8.67
CA LEU A 63 3.97 -7.39 -8.95
C LEU A 63 4.29 -8.22 -7.71
N ARG A 64 5.19 -7.74 -6.84
CA ARG A 64 5.47 -8.36 -5.53
C ARG A 64 4.21 -8.42 -4.68
N GLU A 65 3.53 -7.29 -4.47
CA GLU A 65 2.32 -7.20 -3.66
C GLU A 65 1.20 -8.12 -4.20
N VAL A 66 0.98 -8.13 -5.53
CA VAL A 66 0.01 -9.04 -6.15
C VAL A 66 0.37 -10.50 -5.87
N ARG A 67 1.65 -10.87 -6.00
CA ARG A 67 2.11 -12.23 -5.71
C ARG A 67 1.94 -12.59 -4.24
N GLU A 68 2.19 -11.65 -3.32
CA GLU A 68 2.10 -11.87 -1.87
C GLU A 68 0.65 -12.01 -1.39
N GLU A 69 -0.27 -11.20 -1.92
CA GLU A 69 -1.68 -11.23 -1.49
C GLU A 69 -2.53 -12.28 -2.23
N LEU A 70 -2.26 -12.54 -3.50
CA LEU A 70 -3.07 -13.43 -4.34
C LEU A 70 -2.39 -14.76 -4.71
N GLY A 71 -1.05 -14.85 -4.59
CA GLY A 71 -0.30 -16.05 -4.96
C GLY A 71 -0.19 -16.31 -6.47
N VAL A 72 -0.49 -15.31 -7.31
CA VAL A 72 -0.48 -15.46 -8.78
C VAL A 72 0.59 -14.59 -9.45
N GLY A 73 1.05 -15.02 -10.62
CA GLY A 73 1.85 -14.19 -11.52
C GLY A 73 0.98 -13.21 -12.31
N SER A 74 1.53 -12.05 -12.63
CA SER A 74 0.83 -10.99 -13.37
C SER A 74 1.81 -10.11 -14.13
N ASP A 75 1.28 -9.31 -15.05
CA ASP A 75 2.03 -8.31 -15.83
C ASP A 75 1.39 -6.93 -15.68
N VAL A 76 2.21 -5.88 -15.65
CA VAL A 76 1.73 -4.50 -15.60
C VAL A 76 1.44 -4.01 -17.03
N ILE A 77 0.16 -3.77 -17.32
CA ILE A 77 -0.28 -3.35 -18.66
C ILE A 77 -0.06 -1.84 -18.86
N ARG A 78 -0.40 -1.02 -17.86
CA ARG A 78 -0.28 0.43 -17.92
C ARG A 78 -0.42 1.09 -16.54
N ILE A 79 0.07 2.32 -16.43
CA ILE A 79 -0.25 3.22 -15.32
C ILE A 79 -1.58 3.92 -15.62
N ILE A 80 -2.46 3.97 -14.62
CA ILE A 80 -3.76 4.66 -14.69
C ILE A 80 -3.66 6.06 -14.10
N GLY A 81 -2.85 6.24 -13.07
CA GLY A 81 -2.59 7.55 -12.45
C GLY A 81 -1.60 7.47 -11.29
N ALA A 82 -1.20 8.65 -10.82
CA ALA A 82 -0.48 8.84 -9.57
C ALA A 82 -1.29 9.80 -8.70
N TYR A 83 -1.52 9.42 -7.45
CA TYR A 83 -2.40 10.13 -6.53
C TYR A 83 -1.63 10.50 -5.27
N GLY A 84 -1.97 11.63 -4.68
CA GLY A 84 -1.32 12.15 -3.48
C GLY A 84 -2.15 13.25 -2.84
N GLY A 85 -1.59 13.86 -1.79
CA GLY A 85 -2.25 14.90 -1.01
C GLY A 85 -3.01 14.35 0.20
N THR A 86 -3.64 15.27 0.93
CA THR A 86 -4.22 15.01 2.26
C THR A 86 -5.40 14.03 2.24
N THR A 87 -5.98 13.76 1.07
CA THR A 87 -7.02 12.75 0.90
C THR A 87 -6.51 11.32 1.10
N LEU A 88 -5.20 11.11 1.00
CA LEU A 88 -4.54 9.81 1.22
C LEU A 88 -3.77 9.76 2.55
N ASP A 89 -3.95 10.74 3.43
CA ASP A 89 -3.36 10.71 4.76
C ASP A 89 -3.99 9.59 5.60
N ASN A 90 -3.17 8.61 5.97
CA ASN A 90 -3.58 7.52 6.85
C ASN A 90 -3.11 7.80 8.29
N VAL A 91 -4.06 7.81 9.23
CA VAL A 91 -3.75 7.81 10.66
C VAL A 91 -3.61 6.35 11.10
N SER A 92 -2.37 5.88 11.22
CA SER A 92 -2.12 4.57 11.83
C SER A 92 -2.59 4.59 13.29
N PRO A 93 -3.28 3.56 13.81
CA PRO A 93 -3.71 3.52 15.21
C PRO A 93 -2.55 3.51 16.22
N THR A 94 -1.32 3.18 15.80
CA THR A 94 -0.09 3.36 16.60
C THR A 94 0.46 4.78 16.61
N ALA A 95 -0.06 5.67 15.76
CA ALA A 95 0.24 7.09 15.83
C ALA A 95 -0.77 7.75 16.78
N THR A 96 -0.34 7.97 18.03
CA THR A 96 -1.01 8.87 18.95
C THR A 96 -1.33 10.17 18.22
N LYS A 97 -2.62 10.44 17.98
CA LYS A 97 -3.12 11.80 17.75
C LYS A 97 -2.85 12.58 19.03
N LEU A 98 -1.76 13.33 19.08
CA LEU A 98 -1.71 14.52 19.92
C LEU A 98 -2.04 15.66 18.99
N GLY A 99 -3.29 16.12 19.11
CA GLY A 99 -3.75 17.34 18.48
C GLY A 99 -2.93 18.54 18.96
N THR A 100 -3.14 19.65 18.25
CA THR A 100 -3.11 20.94 18.94
C THR A 100 -4.21 20.99 19.99
#